data_AF-A0A812QVM0-F1
#
_entry.id   AF-A0A812QVM0-F1
#
_cell.length_a   1.000
_cell.length_b   1.000
_cell.length_c   1.000
_cell.angle_alpha   90.00
_cell.angle_beta   90.00
_cell.angle_gamma   90.00
#
_symmetry.space_group_name_H-M   'P 1'
#
loop_
_entity.id
_entity.type
_entity.pdbx_description
1 polymer ?
#
loop_
_entity_poly.entity_id
_entity_poly.type
_entity_poly.pdbx_seq_one_letter_code
_entity_poly.pdbx_strand_id
1 'polypeptide(L)'
;MPAVDDGLGPGSFEDGAELARTSIPETATTVLLGECTHGTEEFYQIRAEITKYLMQTRGFNIILCESDWTFMWHVNQYVHRKKSNMFPDATRFPDWMWKNRPFYELVEWMRKRASSDGPFVFGMDCYCKEEAKEEVLNFFDFYDRENLGKEFRRTLYPAEQPDRSLPYCGMET
;
A
#
# COMPACT_ATOMS: atom_id res chain seq x y z
N MET A 1 12.50 -41.99 12.68
CA MET A 1 11.93 -41.24 13.81
C MET A 1 10.50 -40.89 13.45
N PRO A 2 9.49 -41.13 14.30
CA PRO A 2 8.13 -40.70 13.98
C PRO A 2 8.04 -39.17 14.15
N ALA A 3 7.29 -38.52 13.27
CA ALA A 3 7.02 -37.10 13.32
C ALA A 3 6.24 -36.77 14.60
N VAL A 4 6.57 -35.64 15.22
CA VAL A 4 5.83 -35.08 16.35
C VAL A 4 4.55 -34.47 15.78
N ASP A 5 3.41 -35.01 16.18
CA ASP A 5 2.09 -34.40 15.97
C ASP A 5 1.96 -33.25 16.98
N ASP A 6 2.13 -32.01 16.51
CA ASP A 6 2.09 -30.80 17.32
C ASP A 6 0.65 -30.31 17.57
N GLY A 7 -0.37 -31.09 17.20
CA GLY A 7 -1.77 -30.75 17.42
C GLY A 7 -2.25 -29.58 16.57
N LEU A 8 -1.41 -29.09 15.66
CA LEU A 8 -1.79 -28.15 14.62
C LEU A 8 -2.07 -28.99 13.37
N GLY A 9 -3.29 -29.53 13.29
CA GLY A 9 -3.82 -29.96 11.99
C GLY A 9 -3.61 -28.83 10.98
N PRO A 10 -3.47 -29.11 9.67
CA PRO A 10 -3.11 -28.09 8.68
C PRO A 10 -4.09 -26.93 8.81
N GLY A 11 -3.66 -25.85 9.47
CA GLY A 11 -4.46 -24.64 9.58
C GLY A 11 -4.70 -24.21 8.17
N SER A 12 -5.95 -24.29 7.70
CA SER A 12 -6.23 -23.85 6.35
C SER A 12 -5.75 -22.40 6.26
N PHE A 13 -5.07 -22.05 5.17
CA PHE A 13 -4.72 -20.66 4.85
C PHE A 13 -5.97 -19.76 4.71
N GLU A 14 -7.15 -20.26 5.04
CA GLU A 14 -8.46 -19.65 4.94
C GLU A 14 -8.84 -18.87 6.21
N ASP A 15 -8.16 -19.08 7.37
CA ASP A 15 -8.51 -18.39 8.62
C ASP A 15 -7.41 -17.45 9.13
N GLY A 16 -7.24 -16.32 8.43
CA GLY A 16 -6.35 -15.25 8.86
C GLY A 16 -6.74 -14.59 10.19
N ALA A 17 -8.03 -14.64 10.56
CA ALA A 17 -8.50 -14.12 11.83
C ALA A 17 -8.03 -14.98 13.01
N GLU A 18 -8.12 -16.30 12.89
CA GLU A 18 -7.60 -17.25 13.87
C GLU A 18 -6.08 -17.17 14.00
N LEU A 19 -5.37 -17.06 12.87
CA LEU A 19 -3.92 -16.86 12.88
C LEU A 19 -3.54 -15.58 13.64
N ALA A 20 -4.23 -14.47 13.36
CA ALA A 20 -4.03 -13.21 14.08
C ALA A 20 -4.35 -13.34 15.57
N ARG A 21 -5.46 -14.00 15.91
CA ARG A 21 -5.91 -14.21 17.28
C ARG A 21 -4.89 -14.99 18.12
N THR A 22 -4.35 -16.06 17.56
CA THR A 22 -3.48 -17.02 18.28
C THR A 22 -2.00 -16.64 18.25
N SER A 23 -1.54 -15.98 17.17
CA SER A 23 -0.11 -15.78 16.93
C SER A 23 0.38 -14.35 17.18
N ILE A 24 -0.51 -13.35 17.22
CA ILE A 24 -0.14 -11.95 17.44
C ILE A 24 -0.44 -11.58 18.90
N PRO A 25 0.56 -11.13 19.70
CA PRO A 25 0.34 -10.66 21.06
C PRO A 25 -0.69 -9.53 21.13
N GLU A 26 -1.53 -9.52 22.17
CA GLU A 26 -2.56 -8.48 22.36
C GLU A 26 -1.95 -7.08 22.54
N THR A 27 -0.73 -7.00 23.06
CA THR A 27 0.01 -5.75 23.27
C THR A 27 0.73 -5.23 22.03
N ALA A 28 0.70 -5.97 20.92
CA ALA A 28 1.35 -5.56 19.69
C ALA A 28 0.69 -4.30 19.12
N THR A 29 1.47 -3.23 18.95
CA THR A 29 1.03 -1.99 18.29
C THR A 29 1.48 -1.91 16.83
N THR A 30 2.30 -2.87 16.39
CA THR A 30 2.85 -2.94 15.03
C THR A 30 3.01 -4.41 14.66
N VAL A 31 2.56 -4.77 13.46
CA VAL A 31 2.61 -6.13 12.93
C VAL A 31 3.19 -6.07 11.52
N LEU A 32 4.26 -6.83 11.29
CA LEU A 32 4.90 -6.93 9.98
C LEU A 32 4.43 -8.22 9.30
N LEU A 33 3.76 -8.08 8.16
CA LEU A 33 3.20 -9.20 7.40
C LEU A 33 4.00 -9.44 6.13
N GLY A 34 5.01 -10.31 6.22
CA GLY A 34 5.83 -10.72 5.08
C GLY A 34 5.14 -11.72 4.16
N GLU A 35 5.72 -11.93 2.98
CA GLU A 35 5.35 -12.99 2.04
C GLU A 35 6.62 -13.66 1.50
N CYS A 36 6.52 -14.94 1.12
CA CYS A 36 7.68 -15.66 0.56
C CYS A 36 7.95 -15.28 -0.90
N THR A 37 6.89 -14.92 -1.64
CA THR A 37 6.95 -14.55 -3.06
C THR A 37 5.90 -13.48 -3.35
N HIS A 38 6.23 -12.52 -4.21
CA HIS A 38 5.21 -11.65 -4.76
C HIS A 38 4.34 -12.42 -5.77
N GLY A 39 3.05 -12.07 -5.82
CA GLY A 39 2.12 -12.57 -6.86
C GLY A 39 1.39 -13.87 -6.52
N THR A 40 1.66 -14.49 -5.37
CA THR A 40 0.91 -15.65 -4.87
C THR A 40 -0.37 -15.20 -4.20
N GLU A 41 -1.53 -15.55 -4.78
CA GLU A 41 -2.84 -15.03 -4.36
C GLU A 41 -3.12 -15.31 -2.87
N GLU A 42 -2.76 -16.49 -2.39
CA GLU A 42 -2.97 -16.95 -1.01
C GLU A 42 -2.27 -16.03 0.00
N PHE A 43 -1.09 -15.49 -0.33
CA PHE A 43 -0.40 -14.52 0.53
C PHE A 43 -1.14 -13.18 0.60
N TYR A 44 -1.78 -12.72 -0.48
CA TYR A 44 -2.61 -11.52 -0.41
C TYR A 44 -3.89 -11.77 0.39
N GLN A 45 -4.53 -12.93 0.21
CA GLN A 45 -5.75 -13.31 0.93
C GLN A 45 -5.52 -13.37 2.44
N ILE A 46 -4.52 -14.13 2.90
CA ILE A 46 -4.26 -14.29 4.34
C ILE A 46 -3.89 -12.96 5.00
N ARG A 47 -3.05 -12.14 4.35
CA ARG A 47 -2.67 -10.81 4.88
C ARG A 47 -3.87 -9.86 4.94
N ALA A 48 -4.77 -9.92 3.96
CA ALA A 48 -6.01 -9.15 3.99
C ALA A 48 -6.91 -9.57 5.15
N GLU A 49 -7.09 -10.87 5.40
CA GLU A 49 -7.92 -11.37 6.51
C GLU A 49 -7.33 -11.02 7.88
N ILE A 50 -6.01 -11.20 8.08
CA ILE A 50 -5.31 -10.74 9.29
C ILE A 50 -5.54 -9.25 9.51
N THR A 51 -5.37 -8.44 8.46
CA THR A 51 -5.53 -6.98 8.52
C THR A 51 -6.95 -6.58 8.91
N LYS A 52 -7.97 -7.18 8.27
CA LYS A 52 -9.38 -6.92 8.60
C LYS A 52 -9.66 -7.25 10.07
N TYR A 53 -9.19 -8.39 10.56
CA TYR A 53 -9.35 -8.79 11.96
C TYR A 53 -8.70 -7.78 12.92
N LEU A 54 -7.44 -7.41 12.69
CA LEU A 54 -6.71 -6.45 13.53
C LEU A 54 -7.39 -5.08 13.55
N MET A 55 -7.91 -4.61 12.42
CA MET A 55 -8.65 -3.35 12.35
C MET A 55 -9.98 -3.42 13.10
N GLN A 56 -10.74 -4.52 12.96
CA GLN A 56 -12.05 -4.65 13.57
C GLN A 56 -12.01 -4.88 15.08
N THR A 57 -10.99 -5.60 15.58
CA THR A 57 -10.96 -6.08 16.96
C THR A 57 -9.88 -5.45 17.82
N ARG A 58 -8.78 -4.97 17.21
CA ARG A 58 -7.60 -4.48 17.96
C ARG A 58 -7.27 -3.01 17.70
N GLY A 59 -8.11 -2.29 16.94
CA GLY A 59 -7.96 -0.85 16.73
C GLY A 59 -6.80 -0.44 15.83
N PHE A 60 -6.21 -1.38 15.07
CA PHE A 60 -5.28 -1.04 14.00
C PHE A 60 -6.02 -0.22 12.93
N ASN A 61 -5.33 0.73 12.32
CA ASN A 61 -6.02 1.71 11.48
C ASN A 61 -5.18 2.23 10.29
N ILE A 62 -3.94 1.76 10.17
CA ILE A 62 -3.00 2.13 9.10
C ILE A 62 -2.39 0.85 8.54
N ILE A 63 -2.36 0.74 7.22
CA ILE A 63 -1.58 -0.26 6.47
C ILE A 63 -0.42 0.48 5.81
N LEU A 64 0.81 -0.02 6.01
CA LEU A 64 1.98 0.41 5.25
C LEU A 64 2.37 -0.72 4.29
N CYS A 65 2.24 -0.47 3.00
CA CYS A 65 2.61 -1.40 1.94
C CYS A 65 4.03 -1.12 1.45
N GLU A 66 4.77 -2.18 1.10
CA GLU A 66 6.01 -2.11 0.31
C GLU A 66 5.67 -1.69 -1.13
N SER A 67 5.30 -0.42 -1.28
CA SER A 67 4.86 0.18 -2.52
C SER A 67 5.14 1.67 -2.49
N ASP A 68 5.06 2.29 -3.65
CA ASP A 68 5.23 3.73 -3.80
C ASP A 68 4.26 4.52 -2.94
N TRP A 69 4.80 5.57 -2.33
CA TRP A 69 3.98 6.52 -1.59
C TRP A 69 2.91 7.13 -2.48
N THR A 70 3.25 7.62 -3.68
CA THR A 70 2.28 8.26 -4.60
C THR A 70 1.18 7.29 -5.03
N PHE A 71 1.55 6.06 -5.41
CA PHE A 71 0.60 5.02 -5.80
C PHE A 71 -0.40 4.75 -4.67
N MET A 72 0.09 4.42 -3.47
CA MET A 72 -0.77 4.11 -2.33
C MET A 72 -1.52 5.32 -1.81
N TRP A 73 -0.98 6.53 -1.96
CA TRP A 73 -1.72 7.76 -1.69
C TRP A 73 -2.94 7.89 -2.60
N HIS A 74 -2.84 7.60 -3.90
CA HIS A 74 -4.01 7.56 -4.78
C HIS A 74 -5.04 6.49 -4.36
N VAL A 75 -4.58 5.31 -3.94
CA VAL A 75 -5.46 4.26 -3.37
C VAL A 75 -6.15 4.77 -2.10
N ASN A 76 -5.43 5.45 -1.21
CA ASN A 76 -5.98 6.03 0.01
C ASN A 76 -7.04 7.10 -0.30
N GLN A 77 -6.77 7.98 -1.26
CA GLN A 77 -7.73 8.96 -1.74
C GLN A 77 -9.00 8.27 -2.28
N TYR A 78 -8.84 7.13 -2.97
CA TYR A 78 -9.96 6.28 -3.35
C TYR A 78 -10.69 5.70 -2.11
N VAL A 79 -10.00 5.15 -1.10
CA VAL A 79 -10.62 4.67 0.14
C VAL A 79 -11.49 5.75 0.78
N HIS A 80 -11.01 6.99 0.84
CA HIS A 80 -11.72 8.14 1.44
C HIS A 80 -12.68 8.87 0.49
N ARG A 81 -13.08 8.24 -0.63
CA ARG A 81 -14.06 8.77 -1.60
C ARG A 81 -13.69 10.15 -2.16
N LYS A 82 -12.39 10.45 -2.25
CA LYS A 82 -11.88 11.60 -3.00
C LYS A 82 -11.84 11.27 -4.49
N LYS A 83 -11.57 12.29 -5.31
CA LYS A 83 -11.45 12.14 -6.76
C LYS A 83 -10.13 11.44 -7.10
N SER A 84 -10.15 10.10 -7.06
CA SER A 84 -9.03 9.22 -7.41
C SER A 84 -9.58 7.89 -7.91
N ASN A 85 -8.79 7.15 -8.68
CA ASN A 85 -9.10 5.78 -9.10
C ASN A 85 -8.52 4.79 -8.09
N MET A 86 -9.10 3.59 -7.99
CA MET A 86 -8.56 2.53 -7.12
C MET A 86 -7.14 2.15 -7.53
N PHE A 87 -6.89 2.03 -8.83
CA PHE A 87 -5.58 1.80 -9.39
C PHE A 87 -5.26 2.96 -10.32
N PRO A 88 -4.27 3.82 -10.01
CA PRO A 88 -3.79 4.81 -10.96
C PRO A 88 -3.14 4.12 -12.17
N ASP A 89 -3.20 4.77 -13.34
CA ASP A 89 -2.74 4.20 -14.61
C ASP A 89 -1.21 4.10 -14.71
N ALA A 90 -0.50 4.99 -14.01
CA ALA A 90 0.96 5.00 -13.94
C ALA A 90 1.41 4.26 -12.68
N THR A 91 1.99 3.07 -12.84
CA THR A 91 2.53 2.27 -11.74
C THR A 91 3.95 1.83 -12.08
N ARG A 92 4.88 1.91 -11.11
CA ARG A 92 6.18 1.22 -11.23
C ARG A 92 6.01 -0.26 -11.38
N PHE A 93 5.25 -0.78 -10.42
CA PHE A 93 5.16 -2.20 -10.21
C PHE A 93 4.32 -2.80 -11.34
N PRO A 94 4.64 -4.05 -11.73
CA PRO A 94 3.79 -4.78 -12.64
C PRO A 94 2.35 -4.81 -12.13
N ASP A 95 1.40 -4.67 -13.05
CA ASP A 95 -0.02 -4.62 -12.73
C ASP A 95 -0.47 -5.75 -11.81
N TRP A 96 0.03 -6.98 -12.04
CA TRP A 96 -0.33 -8.17 -11.27
C TRP A 96 -0.03 -8.05 -9.76
N MET A 97 0.92 -7.20 -9.37
CA MET A 97 1.32 -7.04 -7.97
C MET A 97 0.23 -6.39 -7.14
N TRP A 98 -0.43 -5.34 -7.66
CA TRP A 98 -1.45 -4.60 -6.91
C TRP A 98 -2.86 -4.70 -7.52
N LYS A 99 -2.96 -4.88 -8.84
CA LYS A 99 -4.24 -5.06 -9.56
C LYS A 99 -4.69 -6.52 -9.51
N ASN A 100 -4.81 -7.06 -8.29
CA ASN A 100 -5.32 -8.40 -8.03
C ASN A 100 -6.61 -8.37 -7.18
N ARG A 101 -7.34 -9.48 -7.20
CA ARG A 101 -8.65 -9.60 -6.53
C ARG A 101 -8.55 -9.41 -5.00
N PRO A 102 -7.66 -10.08 -4.26
CA PRO A 102 -7.63 -9.92 -2.80
C PRO A 102 -7.33 -8.48 -2.36
N PHE A 103 -6.42 -7.78 -3.04
CA PHE A 103 -6.14 -6.37 -2.74
C PHE A 103 -7.32 -5.47 -3.11
N TYR A 104 -7.97 -5.69 -4.27
CA TYR A 104 -9.21 -5.01 -4.64
C TYR A 104 -10.28 -5.14 -3.54
N GLU A 105 -10.51 -6.36 -3.06
CA GLU A 105 -11.52 -6.65 -2.03
C GLU A 105 -11.18 -6.01 -0.69
N LEU A 106 -9.89 -5.97 -0.32
CA LEU A 106 -9.41 -5.26 0.86
C LEU A 106 -9.68 -3.75 0.75
N VAL A 107 -9.32 -3.13 -0.36
CA VAL A 107 -9.53 -1.68 -0.59
C VAL A 107 -11.02 -1.34 -0.59
N GLU A 108 -11.86 -2.14 -1.24
CA GLU A 108 -13.33 -1.96 -1.19
C GLU A 108 -13.88 -2.12 0.23
N TRP A 109 -13.37 -3.10 0.99
CA TRP A 109 -13.76 -3.32 2.37
C TRP A 109 -13.37 -2.13 3.27
N MET A 110 -12.19 -1.54 3.05
CA MET A 110 -11.71 -0.33 3.73
C MET A 110 -12.58 0.87 3.35
N ARG A 111 -12.82 1.09 2.05
CA ARG A 111 -13.66 2.18 1.53
C ARG A 111 -15.05 2.18 2.17
N LYS A 112 -15.68 1.01 2.31
CA LYS A 112 -17.00 0.88 2.98
C LYS A 112 -17.00 1.36 4.44
N ARG A 113 -15.86 1.30 5.12
CA ARG A 113 -15.67 1.67 6.54
C ARG A 113 -15.00 3.02 6.74
N ALA A 114 -14.44 3.60 5.68
CA ALA A 114 -13.67 4.83 5.75
C ALA A 114 -14.48 6.01 6.30
N SER A 115 -13.90 6.64 7.32
CA SER A 115 -14.32 7.87 7.97
C SER A 115 -13.19 8.92 7.88
N SER A 116 -13.31 10.05 8.59
CA SER A 116 -12.18 10.99 8.74
C SER A 116 -10.99 10.38 9.46
N ASP A 117 -11.25 9.39 10.32
CA ASP A 117 -10.26 8.85 11.23
C ASP A 117 -9.64 7.55 10.71
N GLY A 118 -10.01 7.07 9.51
CA GLY A 118 -9.45 5.86 8.89
C GLY A 118 -10.53 4.88 8.41
N PRO A 119 -10.14 3.68 7.95
CA PRO A 119 -8.76 3.18 7.89
C PRO A 119 -7.96 3.75 6.72
N PHE A 120 -6.63 3.82 6.91
CA PHE A 120 -5.69 4.40 5.94
C PHE A 120 -4.77 3.35 5.32
N VAL A 121 -4.33 3.60 4.09
CA VAL A 121 -3.31 2.82 3.39
C VAL A 121 -2.22 3.75 2.84
N PHE A 122 -0.95 3.43 3.05
CA PHE A 122 0.17 4.21 2.53
C PHE A 122 1.28 3.30 2.00
N GLY A 123 2.11 3.86 1.14
CA GLY A 123 3.32 3.22 0.64
C GLY A 123 4.52 3.71 1.44
N MET A 124 5.42 2.80 1.83
CA MET A 124 6.66 3.14 2.55
C MET A 124 7.90 3.09 1.67
N ASP A 125 7.76 2.71 0.40
CA ASP A 125 8.88 2.55 -0.52
C ASP A 125 9.33 3.90 -1.11
N CYS A 126 10.62 4.03 -1.42
CA CYS A 126 11.28 5.32 -1.68
C CYS A 126 11.65 5.58 -3.14
N TYR A 127 11.15 4.79 -4.08
CA TYR A 127 11.53 4.89 -5.49
C TYR A 127 10.68 5.88 -6.31
N CYS A 128 9.51 6.35 -5.84
CA CYS A 128 8.64 7.32 -6.55
C CYS A 128 9.16 8.77 -6.51
N LYS A 129 10.45 8.99 -6.77
CA LYS A 129 11.09 10.30 -6.61
C LYS A 129 10.48 11.35 -7.54
N GLU A 130 10.24 11.02 -8.80
CA GLU A 130 9.73 12.02 -9.75
C GLU A 130 8.24 12.30 -9.53
N GLU A 131 7.43 11.27 -9.29
CA GLU A 131 6.01 11.39 -8.99
C GLU A 131 5.78 12.16 -7.68
N ALA A 132 6.61 11.93 -6.65
CA ALA A 132 6.52 12.66 -5.38
C ALA A 132 6.81 14.16 -5.57
N LYS A 133 7.76 14.53 -6.44
CA LYS A 133 8.01 15.95 -6.75
C LYS A 133 6.81 16.58 -7.45
N GLU A 134 6.17 15.86 -8.37
CA GLU A 134 4.97 16.34 -9.06
C GLU A 134 3.81 16.58 -8.09
N GLU A 135 3.59 15.69 -7.12
CA GLU A 135 2.57 15.90 -6.08
C GLU A 135 2.83 17.15 -5.22
N VAL A 136 4.10 17.43 -4.88
CA VAL A 136 4.47 18.66 -4.17
C VAL A 136 4.21 19.90 -5.03
N LEU A 137 4.51 19.83 -6.33
CA LEU A 137 4.21 20.91 -7.26
C LEU A 137 2.70 21.16 -7.41
N ASN A 138 1.90 20.09 -7.51
CA ASN A 138 0.44 20.18 -7.56
C ASN A 138 -0.13 20.86 -6.31
N PHE A 139 0.43 20.56 -5.14
CA PHE A 139 0.07 21.24 -3.90
C PHE A 139 0.35 22.74 -3.97
N PHE A 140 1.55 23.14 -4.43
CA PHE A 140 1.88 24.55 -4.56
C PHE A 140 0.99 25.26 -5.56
N ASP A 141 0.67 24.66 -6.71
CA ASP A 141 -0.21 25.29 -7.71
C ASP A 141 -1.62 25.56 -7.18
N PHE A 142 -2.12 24.73 -6.25
CA PHE A 142 -3.43 24.92 -5.65
C PHE A 142 -3.43 25.93 -4.48
N TYR A 143 -2.34 26.01 -3.72
CA TYR A 143 -2.26 26.81 -2.50
C TYR A 143 -1.38 28.07 -2.60
N ASP A 144 -0.78 28.38 -3.76
CA ASP A 144 0.41 29.26 -3.86
C ASP A 144 0.32 30.56 -3.06
N ARG A 145 1.02 30.54 -1.93
CA ARG A 145 1.39 31.74 -1.19
C ARG A 145 2.84 32.01 -1.55
N GLU A 146 3.07 33.16 -2.20
CA GLU A 146 4.39 33.77 -2.36
C GLU A 146 5.34 33.16 -3.42
N ASN A 147 4.82 32.52 -4.49
CA ASN A 147 5.61 31.96 -5.61
C ASN A 147 6.54 30.78 -5.23
N LEU A 148 6.29 30.09 -4.11
CA LEU A 148 7.13 28.97 -3.66
C LEU A 148 7.18 27.84 -4.68
N GLY A 149 6.07 27.58 -5.38
CA GLY A 149 6.03 26.57 -6.45
C GLY A 149 7.00 26.87 -7.59
N LYS A 150 7.21 28.14 -7.94
CA LYS A 150 8.15 28.55 -9.00
C LYS A 150 9.60 28.32 -8.59
N GLU A 151 9.95 28.63 -7.33
CA GLU A 151 11.28 28.39 -6.80
C GLU A 151 11.60 26.89 -6.67
N PHE A 152 10.62 26.10 -6.22
CA PHE A 152 10.75 24.65 -6.14
C PHE A 152 11.01 24.03 -7.51
N ARG A 153 10.26 24.42 -8.56
CA ARG A 153 10.51 24.01 -9.95
C ARG A 153 11.93 24.31 -10.41
N ARG A 154 12.39 25.55 -10.19
CA ARG A 154 13.72 26.00 -10.59
C ARG A 154 14.83 25.18 -9.92
N THR A 155 14.64 24.82 -8.66
CA THR A 155 15.64 24.10 -7.86
C THR A 155 15.73 22.62 -8.24
N LEU A 156 14.59 21.97 -8.48
CA LEU A 156 14.54 20.54 -8.79
C LEU A 156 14.79 20.21 -10.27
N TYR A 157 14.48 21.14 -11.15
CA TYR A 157 14.68 21.01 -12.60
C TYR A 157 15.54 22.17 -13.13
N PRO A 158 16.81 22.29 -12.67
CA PRO A 158 17.74 23.24 -13.28
C PRO A 158 17.91 22.84 -14.76
N ALA A 159 17.77 23.80 -15.66
CA ALA A 159 17.62 23.56 -17.10
C ALA A 159 18.75 22.70 -17.71
N GLU A 160 18.51 21.39 -17.79
CA GLU A 160 19.02 20.39 -18.74
C GLU A 160 18.23 19.10 -18.43
N GLN A 161 17.22 18.78 -19.25
CA GLN A 161 16.52 17.50 -19.15
C GLN A 161 17.26 16.47 -20.01
N PRO A 162 17.86 15.41 -19.44
CA PRO A 162 18.13 14.21 -20.22
C PRO A 162 16.87 13.34 -20.16
N ASP A 163 16.15 13.38 -21.27
CA ASP A 163 15.32 12.31 -21.82
C ASP A 163 14.20 11.70 -20.94
N ARG A 164 12.95 12.02 -21.30
CA ARG A 164 11.71 11.40 -20.81
C ARG A 164 11.51 9.95 -21.28
N SER A 165 12.49 9.34 -21.97
CA SER A 165 12.37 8.01 -22.58
C SER A 165 12.96 6.85 -21.79
N LEU A 166 13.49 7.06 -20.57
CA LEU A 166 13.94 5.91 -19.77
C LEU A 166 12.73 5.03 -19.44
N PRO A 167 12.63 3.81 -20.00
CA PRO A 167 11.59 2.90 -19.60
C PRO A 167 11.83 2.56 -18.13
N TYR A 168 10.71 2.40 -17.42
CA TYR A 168 10.66 1.84 -16.09
C TYR A 168 11.69 0.71 -15.95
N CYS A 169 12.58 0.80 -14.96
CA CYS A 169 13.46 -0.31 -14.62
C CYS A 169 12.56 -1.45 -14.12
N GLY A 170 12.14 -2.29 -15.06
CA GLY A 170 11.44 -3.52 -14.78
C GLY A 170 12.37 -4.37 -13.92
N MET A 171 11.87 -4.82 -12.77
CA MET A 171 12.41 -6.02 -12.17
C MET A 171 12.09 -7.15 -13.15
N GLU A 172 13.05 -7.46 -14.02
CA GLU A 172 13.05 -8.71 -14.77
C GLU A 172 13.08 -9.86 -13.75
N THR A 173 12.13 -10.77 -13.90
CA THR A 173 12.01 -12.04 -13.15
C THR A 173 13.17 -12.97 -13.43
#